data_AF-A0A2V9ZS34-F1
#
_entry.id   AF-A0A2V9ZS34-F1
#
_cell.length_a   1.000
_cell.length_b   1.000
_cell.length_c   1.000
_cell.angle_alpha   90.00
_cell.angle_beta   90.00
_cell.angle_gamma   90.00
#
_symmetry.space_group_name_H-M   'P 1'
#
loop_
_entity.id
_entity.type
_entity.pdbx_description
1 polymer ?
#
loop_
_entity_poly.entity_id
_entity_poly.type
_entity_poly.pdbx_seq_one_letter_code
_entity_poly.pdbx_strand_id
1 'polypeptide(L)'
;MQITVQDILAWPETAVLPPDAPRSGRELQLVQVAQAFLINASENPGDCDVHLEIAATADKNAPRVIIETPVDSEYCSNRQLIQSTLAQHGFKMDTTHGGDLITPLPISVLGLPFEDFEHGRGSPQVATVWEIHPAVVTFQ
;
A
#
# COMPACT_ATOMS: atom_id res chain seq x y z
N MET A 1 0.47 10.32 13.20
CA MET A 1 0.38 11.60 12.46
C MET A 1 -0.63 11.44 11.33
N GLN A 2 -1.55 12.39 11.13
CA GLN A 2 -2.49 12.31 10.01
C GLN A 2 -1.86 12.93 8.76
N ILE A 3 -1.93 12.21 7.63
CA ILE A 3 -1.39 12.61 6.32
C ILE A 3 -2.35 12.23 5.20
N THR A 4 -2.05 12.65 3.99
CA THR A 4 -2.78 12.34 2.75
C THR A 4 -1.90 11.58 1.77
N VAL A 5 -2.51 10.99 0.73
CA VAL A 5 -1.76 10.40 -0.39
C VAL A 5 -0.88 11.45 -1.07
N GLN A 6 -1.35 12.69 -1.21
CA GLN A 6 -0.56 13.80 -1.76
C GLN A 6 0.67 14.12 -0.93
N ASP A 7 0.59 14.03 0.40
CA ASP A 7 1.77 14.27 1.24
C ASP A 7 2.86 13.24 0.96
N ILE A 8 2.49 11.96 0.82
CA ILE A 8 3.42 10.86 0.50
C ILE A 8 4.06 11.06 -0.88
N LEU A 9 3.23 11.38 -1.89
CA LEU A 9 3.68 11.66 -3.25
C LEU A 9 4.64 12.86 -3.34
N ALA A 10 4.57 13.79 -2.39
CA ALA A 10 5.42 14.97 -2.34
C ALA A 10 6.69 14.78 -1.48
N TRP A 11 6.86 13.63 -0.82
CA TRP A 11 8.07 13.39 -0.02
C TRP A 11 9.30 13.28 -0.91
N PRO A 12 10.41 13.94 -0.53
CA PRO A 12 11.66 13.77 -1.26
C PRO A 12 12.19 12.36 -1.05
N GLU A 13 12.76 11.79 -2.09
CA GLU A 13 13.54 10.56 -2.01
C GLU A 13 14.83 10.83 -1.23
N THR A 14 15.26 9.86 -0.44
CA THR A 14 16.56 9.89 0.23
C THR A 14 17.60 9.09 -0.57
N ALA A 15 18.86 9.16 -0.12
CA ALA A 15 19.91 8.34 -0.72
C ALA A 15 19.66 6.87 -0.38
N VAL A 16 19.76 5.99 -1.37
CA VAL A 16 19.65 4.54 -1.16
C VAL A 16 20.63 4.08 -0.08
N LEU A 17 20.09 3.50 0.99
CA LEU A 17 20.87 2.95 2.09
C LEU A 17 21.04 1.43 1.94
N PRO A 18 22.06 0.83 2.57
CA PRO A 18 22.16 -0.62 2.69
C PRO A 18 20.89 -1.24 3.30
N PRO A 19 20.51 -2.47 2.94
CA PRO A 19 19.28 -3.10 3.44
C PRO A 19 19.20 -3.26 4.96
N ASP A 20 20.35 -3.33 5.64
CA ASP A 20 20.47 -3.46 7.10
C ASP A 20 20.65 -2.11 7.82
N ALA A 21 20.62 -1.00 7.08
CA ALA A 21 20.69 0.33 7.69
C ALA A 21 19.48 0.55 8.62
N PRO A 22 19.70 1.13 9.81
CA PRO A 22 18.59 1.41 10.72
C PRO A 22 17.65 2.45 10.10
N ARG A 23 16.34 2.19 10.21
CA ARG A 23 15.29 3.13 9.84
C ARG A 23 15.48 4.46 10.58
N SER A 24 15.11 5.56 9.93
CA SER A 24 15.25 6.89 10.53
C SER A 24 14.17 7.87 10.07
N GLY A 25 14.07 9.02 10.75
CA GLY A 25 13.19 10.10 10.33
C GLY A 25 11.71 9.69 10.26
N ARG A 26 11.12 9.77 9.06
CA ARG A 26 9.69 9.48 8.84
C ARG A 26 9.35 8.00 8.99
N GLU A 27 10.29 7.10 8.71
CA GLU A 27 10.07 5.65 8.82
C GLU A 27 9.81 5.17 10.26
N LEU A 28 10.12 6.02 11.25
CA LEU A 28 9.85 5.77 12.67
C LEU A 28 8.52 6.38 13.15
N GLN A 29 7.74 6.99 12.25
CA GLN A 29 6.52 7.69 12.60
C GLN A 29 5.30 6.89 12.14
N LEU A 30 4.44 6.51 13.09
CA LEU A 30 3.14 5.95 12.75
C LEU A 30 2.26 7.03 12.08
N VAL A 31 1.84 6.76 10.85
CA VAL A 31 1.02 7.67 10.05
C VAL A 31 -0.35 7.08 9.76
N GLN A 32 -1.35 7.95 9.60
CA GLN A 32 -2.69 7.59 9.20
C GLN A 32 -3.08 8.37 7.94
N VAL A 33 -3.39 7.65 6.87
CA VAL A 33 -4.10 8.18 5.69
C VAL A 33 -5.58 7.98 5.93
N ALA A 34 -6.28 9.05 6.32
CA ALA A 34 -7.69 8.95 6.71
C ALA A 34 -8.64 8.70 5.52
N GLN A 35 -8.24 9.10 4.32
CA GLN A 35 -9.01 8.92 3.10
C GLN A 35 -8.09 8.59 1.93
N ALA A 36 -8.35 7.45 1.30
CA ALA A 36 -7.79 7.07 0.02
C ALA A 36 -8.79 6.20 -0.75
N PHE A 37 -8.46 5.89 -2.00
CA PHE A 37 -9.14 4.90 -2.81
C PHE A 37 -8.16 3.77 -3.14
N LEU A 38 -8.55 2.53 -2.82
CA LEU A 38 -7.87 1.33 -3.25
C LEU A 38 -8.11 1.14 -4.76
N ILE A 39 -7.04 1.18 -5.55
CA ILE A 39 -7.11 1.09 -7.01
C ILE A 39 -6.68 -0.28 -7.51
N ASN A 40 -5.59 -0.82 -6.96
CA ASN A 40 -5.00 -2.10 -7.37
C ASN A 40 -4.77 -2.99 -6.15
N ALA A 41 -4.93 -4.30 -6.32
CA ALA A 41 -4.63 -5.28 -5.30
C ALA A 41 -4.01 -6.54 -5.92
N SER A 42 -2.99 -7.07 -5.28
CA SER A 42 -2.32 -8.32 -5.63
C SER A 42 -1.72 -8.96 -4.38
N GLU A 43 -1.25 -10.20 -4.51
CA GLU A 43 -0.34 -10.80 -3.55
C GLU A 43 1.06 -10.82 -4.17
N ASN A 44 2.04 -10.25 -3.48
CA ASN A 44 3.42 -10.21 -3.95
C ASN A 44 3.98 -11.64 -4.00
N PRO A 45 4.46 -12.14 -5.14
CA PRO A 45 4.92 -13.53 -5.26
C PRO A 45 6.24 -13.82 -4.53
N GLY A 46 6.98 -12.80 -4.09
CA GLY A 46 8.27 -12.94 -3.41
C GLY A 46 8.14 -13.22 -1.92
N ASP A 47 7.40 -12.38 -1.21
CA ASP A 47 7.22 -12.41 0.25
C ASP A 47 5.78 -12.76 0.68
N CYS A 48 4.86 -12.89 -0.28
CA CYS A 48 3.43 -13.15 -0.07
C CYS A 48 2.72 -12.01 0.68
N ASP A 49 3.27 -10.80 0.66
CA ASP A 49 2.59 -9.65 1.23
C ASP A 49 1.36 -9.27 0.42
N VAL A 50 0.33 -8.78 1.11
CA VAL A 50 -0.83 -8.21 0.43
C VAL A 50 -0.40 -6.84 -0.09
N HIS A 51 -0.21 -6.76 -1.40
CA HIS A 51 0.27 -5.59 -2.10
C HIS A 51 -0.92 -4.79 -2.64
N LEU A 52 -1.01 -3.53 -2.23
CA LEU A 52 -2.13 -2.66 -2.58
C LEU A 52 -1.62 -1.32 -3.09
N GLU A 53 -2.30 -0.76 -4.09
CA GLU A 53 -2.00 0.59 -4.56
C GLU A 53 -3.17 1.52 -4.29
N ILE A 54 -2.87 2.66 -3.67
CA ILE A 54 -3.86 3.65 -3.27
C ILE A 54 -3.67 4.97 -4.00
N ALA A 55 -4.77 5.64 -4.30
CA ALA A 55 -4.77 6.98 -4.85
C ALA A 55 -5.64 7.92 -4.00
N ALA A 56 -5.44 9.23 -4.17
CA ALA A 56 -6.28 10.22 -3.50
C ALA A 56 -7.71 10.32 -4.07
N THR A 57 -7.90 9.85 -5.30
CA THR A 57 -9.16 9.90 -6.04
C THR A 57 -9.46 8.52 -6.63
N ALA A 58 -10.73 8.23 -6.91
CA ALA A 58 -11.15 6.99 -7.58
C ALA A 58 -10.78 6.92 -9.08
N ASP A 59 -9.95 7.82 -9.61
CA ASP A 59 -9.46 7.73 -10.99
C ASP A 59 -8.34 6.68 -11.08
N LYS A 60 -8.51 5.71 -11.97
CA LYS A 60 -7.50 4.65 -12.21
C LYS A 60 -6.19 5.21 -12.76
N ASN A 61 -6.21 6.39 -13.39
CA ASN A 61 -5.00 7.01 -13.91
C ASN A 61 -4.33 7.97 -12.90
N ALA A 62 -4.90 8.12 -11.70
CA ALA A 62 -4.30 8.95 -10.67
C ALA A 62 -2.95 8.39 -10.20
N PRO A 63 -1.99 9.25 -9.80
CA PRO A 63 -0.75 8.82 -9.16
C PRO A 63 -1.02 7.99 -7.90
N ARG A 64 -0.26 6.90 -7.74
CA ARG A 64 -0.47 5.90 -6.70
C ARG A 64 0.71 5.79 -5.74
N VAL A 65 0.39 5.35 -4.53
CA VAL A 65 1.31 4.97 -3.46
C VAL A 65 1.05 3.51 -3.15
N ILE A 66 2.12 2.74 -2.93
CA ILE A 66 2.02 1.35 -2.49
C ILE A 66 1.78 1.32 -0.98
N ILE A 67 0.95 0.38 -0.53
CA ILE A 67 0.86 -0.03 0.86
C ILE A 67 0.88 -1.55 0.92
N GLU A 68 1.55 -2.12 1.92
CA GLU A 68 1.69 -3.56 2.05
C GLU A 68 1.31 -4.05 3.45
N THR A 69 0.56 -5.15 3.50
CA THR A 69 0.19 -5.83 4.75
C THR A 69 0.95 -7.15 4.86
N PRO A 70 1.91 -7.28 5.81
CA PRO A 70 2.86 -8.38 5.80
C PRO A 70 2.28 -9.73 6.20
N VAL A 71 2.96 -10.83 5.84
CA VAL A 71 2.64 -12.18 6.35
C VAL A 71 3.10 -12.34 7.81
N ASP A 72 2.38 -11.73 8.74
CA ASP A 72 2.58 -11.95 10.17
C ASP A 72 1.24 -12.16 10.90
N SER A 73 1.30 -12.91 12.00
CA SER A 73 0.18 -13.16 12.91
C SER A 73 -0.56 -11.89 13.35
N GLU A 74 0.17 -10.78 13.55
CA GLU A 74 -0.41 -9.48 13.93
C GLU A 74 -1.35 -8.92 12.85
N TYR A 75 -1.11 -9.25 11.58
CA TYR A 75 -1.84 -8.71 10.43
C TYR A 75 -2.82 -9.72 9.81
N CYS A 76 -2.87 -10.95 10.31
CA CYS A 76 -3.70 -12.02 9.76
C CYS A 76 -5.19 -11.62 9.64
N SER A 77 -5.76 -10.99 10.68
CA SER A 77 -7.14 -10.50 10.63
C SER A 77 -7.34 -9.41 9.59
N ASN A 78 -6.36 -8.53 9.38
CA ASN A 78 -6.45 -7.48 8.37
C ASN A 78 -6.37 -8.06 6.95
N ARG A 79 -5.49 -9.05 6.72
CA ARG A 79 -5.39 -9.77 5.46
C ARG A 79 -6.68 -10.52 5.11
N GLN A 80 -7.28 -11.19 6.09
CA GLN A 80 -8.59 -11.84 5.92
C GLN A 80 -9.69 -10.83 5.59
N LEU A 81 -9.69 -9.66 6.25
CA LEU A 81 -10.61 -8.57 5.94
C LEU A 81 -10.45 -8.08 4.50
N ILE A 82 -9.21 -7.85 4.05
CA ILE A 82 -8.92 -7.40 2.67
C ILE A 82 -9.41 -8.45 1.67
N GLN A 83 -8.98 -9.71 1.80
CA GLN A 83 -9.38 -10.78 0.88
C GLN A 83 -10.90 -10.97 0.83
N SER A 84 -11.56 -11.01 1.99
CA SER A 84 -13.01 -11.21 2.04
C SER A 84 -13.79 -10.04 1.47
N THR A 85 -13.35 -8.80 1.70
CA THR A 85 -13.99 -7.60 1.15
C THR A 85 -13.81 -7.51 -0.36
N LEU A 86 -12.60 -7.78 -0.87
CA LEU A 86 -12.34 -7.84 -2.31
C LEU A 86 -13.17 -8.91 -3.00
N ALA A 87 -13.27 -10.11 -2.41
CA ALA A 87 -14.09 -11.20 -2.93
C ALA A 87 -15.58 -10.84 -3.00
N GLN A 88 -16.10 -10.13 -2.00
CA GLN A 88 -17.49 -9.61 -2.02
C GLN A 88 -17.73 -8.60 -3.15
N HIS A 89 -16.69 -7.92 -3.61
CA HIS A 89 -16.72 -7.02 -4.77
C HIS A 89 -16.33 -7.71 -6.09
N GLY A 90 -16.33 -9.04 -6.12
CA GLY A 90 -16.04 -9.82 -7.33
C GLY A 90 -14.57 -9.77 -7.76
N PHE A 91 -13.66 -9.37 -6.86
CA PHE A 91 -12.23 -9.33 -7.11
C PHE A 91 -11.53 -10.53 -6.46
N LYS A 92 -10.75 -11.26 -7.25
CA LYS A 92 -9.93 -12.38 -6.77
C LYS A 92 -8.49 -11.92 -6.64
N MET A 93 -7.93 -12.09 -5.44
CA MET A 93 -6.55 -11.74 -5.12
C MET A 93 -5.82 -12.99 -4.62
N ASP A 94 -4.77 -13.40 -5.35
CA ASP A 94 -3.82 -14.45 -4.97
C ASP A 94 -2.49 -14.23 -5.74
N THR A 95 -1.49 -15.10 -5.57
CA THR A 95 -0.18 -14.95 -6.25
C THR A 95 -0.22 -15.00 -7.78
N THR A 96 -1.36 -15.37 -8.37
CA THR A 96 -1.58 -15.46 -9.82
C THR A 96 -2.72 -14.55 -10.32
N HIS A 97 -3.46 -13.92 -9.41
CA HIS A 97 -4.60 -13.05 -9.72
C HIS A 97 -4.48 -11.73 -8.95
N GLY A 98 -4.57 -10.62 -9.67
CA GLY A 98 -4.56 -9.28 -9.10
C GLY A 98 -4.76 -8.24 -10.18
N GLY A 99 -4.44 -6.99 -9.85
CA GLY A 99 -4.53 -5.86 -10.75
C GLY A 99 -5.55 -4.82 -10.31
N ASP A 100 -5.96 -3.97 -11.25
CA ASP A 100 -6.88 -2.88 -10.97
C ASP A 100 -8.28 -3.39 -10.64
N LEU A 101 -8.86 -2.88 -9.55
CA LEU A 101 -10.25 -3.10 -9.21
C LEU A 101 -11.14 -2.47 -10.30
N ILE A 102 -12.28 -3.10 -10.58
CA ILE A 102 -13.28 -2.54 -11.51
C ILE A 102 -13.80 -1.21 -10.94
N THR A 103 -14.17 -1.22 -9.66
CA THR A 103 -14.63 -0.07 -8.89
C THR A 103 -13.66 0.15 -7.72
N PRO A 104 -12.93 1.28 -7.71
CA PRO A 104 -12.09 1.65 -6.57
C PRO A 104 -12.88 1.71 -5.26
N LEU A 105 -12.25 1.26 -4.17
CA LEU A 105 -12.90 1.19 -2.85
C LEU A 105 -12.34 2.27 -1.92
N PRO A 106 -13.20 3.02 -1.20
CA PRO A 106 -12.73 3.97 -0.21
C PRO A 106 -12.15 3.24 0.99
N ILE A 107 -10.95 3.64 1.40
CA ILE A 107 -10.25 3.05 2.54
C ILE A 107 -9.55 4.12 3.39
N SER A 108 -9.16 3.71 4.59
CA SER A 108 -8.14 4.38 5.39
C SER A 108 -7.00 3.42 5.71
N VAL A 109 -5.82 3.99 5.96
CA VAL A 109 -4.58 3.24 6.18
C VAL A 109 -3.89 3.75 7.44
N LEU A 110 -3.42 2.84 8.28
CA LEU A 110 -2.52 3.11 9.39
C LEU A 110 -1.23 2.32 9.17
N GLY A 111 -0.06 2.92 9.33
CA GLY A 111 1.18 2.18 9.17
C GLY A 111 2.44 3.04 9.29
N LEU A 112 3.57 2.45 8.88
CA LEU A 112 4.87 3.11 8.89
C LEU A 112 5.33 3.42 7.46
N PRO A 113 5.83 4.64 7.19
CA PRO A 113 6.51 4.93 5.94
C PRO A 113 7.74 4.04 5.76
N PHE A 114 8.04 3.69 4.52
CA PHE A 114 9.23 2.96 4.13
C PHE A 114 9.65 3.38 2.71
N GLU A 115 10.95 3.59 2.49
CA GLU A 115 11.48 3.77 1.14
C GLU A 115 11.94 2.44 0.57
N ASP A 116 11.20 1.94 -0.41
CA ASP A 116 11.58 0.74 -1.15
C ASP A 116 12.16 1.15 -2.51
N PHE A 117 13.42 0.81 -2.75
CA PHE A 117 14.13 1.16 -3.99
C PHE A 117 14.13 0.03 -5.02
N GLU A 118 13.43 -1.08 -4.78
CA GLU A 118 13.34 -2.19 -5.72
C GLU A 118 12.71 -1.74 -7.05
N HIS A 119 13.13 -2.36 -8.16
CA HIS A 119 12.61 -2.02 -9.48
C HIS A 119 11.33 -2.83 -9.79
N GLY A 120 10.33 -2.19 -10.39
CA GLY A 120 9.12 -2.88 -10.84
C GLY A 120 8.12 -3.21 -9.73
N ARG A 121 8.08 -2.38 -8.69
CA ARG A 121 7.28 -2.58 -7.47
C ARG A 121 5.75 -2.51 -7.64
N GLY A 122 5.26 -2.02 -8.78
CA GLY A 122 3.82 -1.89 -8.99
C GLY A 122 3.48 -1.44 -10.40
N SER A 123 2.26 -0.94 -10.56
CA SER A 123 1.73 -0.44 -11.82
C SER A 123 2.50 0.80 -12.32
N PRO A 124 2.36 1.15 -13.62
CA PRO A 124 2.92 2.39 -14.18
C PRO A 124 2.44 3.68 -13.51
N GLN A 125 1.39 3.62 -12.68
CA GLN A 125 0.84 4.77 -11.97
C GLN A 125 1.47 4.97 -10.57
N VAL A 126 2.25 4.01 -10.07
CA VAL A 126 3.04 4.20 -8.85
C VAL A 126 4.08 5.30 -9.11
N ALA A 127 4.00 6.37 -8.31
CA ALA A 127 4.66 7.64 -8.64
C ALA A 127 5.64 8.12 -7.57
N THR A 128 6.05 7.25 -6.65
CA THR A 128 7.02 7.56 -5.59
C THR A 128 7.69 6.27 -5.10
N VAL A 129 8.89 6.38 -4.57
CA VAL A 129 9.58 5.26 -3.91
C VAL A 129 9.01 4.97 -2.51
N TRP A 130 8.30 5.93 -1.93
CA TRP A 130 7.69 5.79 -0.61
C TRP A 130 6.47 4.86 -0.64
N GLU A 131 6.39 4.00 0.36
CA GLU A 131 5.23 3.17 0.64
C GLU A 131 4.87 3.20 2.13
N ILE A 132 3.74 2.59 2.48
CA ILE A 132 3.39 2.29 3.87
C ILE A 132 3.55 0.78 4.09
N HIS A 133 4.59 0.39 4.81
CA HIS A 133 4.90 -1.00 5.14
C HIS A 133 5.56 -1.09 6.54
N PRO A 134 4.89 -1.74 7.52
CA PRO A 134 3.62 -2.46 7.39
C PRO A 134 2.41 -1.52 7.44
N ALA A 135 1.33 -1.94 6.80
CA ALA A 135 0.05 -1.24 6.76
C ALA A 135 -1.10 -2.07 7.34
N VAL A 136 -2.08 -1.37 7.92
CA VAL A 136 -3.40 -1.88 8.31
C VAL A 136 -4.45 -1.10 7.53
N VAL A 137 -5.32 -1.82 6.82
CA VAL A 137 -6.36 -1.24 5.95
C VAL A 137 -7.73 -1.33 6.61
N THR A 138 -8.52 -0.25 6.52
CA THR A 138 -9.93 -0.24 6.92
C THR A 138 -10.79 0.26 5.76
N PHE A 139 -11.77 -0.55 5.35
CA PHE A 139 -12.76 -0.18 4.32
C PHE A 139 -13.85 0.74 4.91
N GLN A 140 -14.36 1.67 4.09
CA GLN A 140 -15.34 2.69 4.48
C GLN A 140 -16.71 2.47 3.84
#